data_AF-A0A1J5AJA3-F1
#
_entry.id   AF-A0A1J5AJA3-F1
#
_cell.length_a   1.000
_cell.length_b   1.000
_cell.length_c   1.000
_cell.angle_alpha   90.00
_cell.angle_beta   90.00
_cell.angle_gamma   90.00
#
_symmetry.space_group_name_H-M   'P 1'
#
loop_
_entity.id
_entity.type
_entity.pdbx_description
1 polymer ?
#
loop_
_entity_poly.entity_id
_entity_poly.type
_entity_poly.pdbx_seq_one_letter_code
_entity_poly.pdbx_strand_id
1 'polypeptide(L)'
;MSDLFTHGYAVVIGMGADLPVTITDAQGVATLLRDPSRCAYPSEQLQLLTGPDARRGDVLKALDQLTIQVKADPDATAVVYFSGHGTETPGYYFLPYGYNTADLPGTAVSGAEFTDKLRAIQARKLLVLLDCCKAGGIGDAKDPSALSFPQSPAPPGMFDALKAGGGRVLIASSRKDEFSYTGAPYSVFTDELLKALAGYGAFERDGYARVLDTAMWVGRKVPARTGEKQNPIIKVSNLEDNFTLAYYAGGDKSPKTLEWDTGAPISAGLGDAQLASWRVQWSNYRENLMLIEERMSEFVEFTAVPLQLVRSKRQTETHIAELEHRLGIGG
;
A
#
# COMPACT_ATOMS: atom_id res chain seq x y z
N MET A 1 5.39 -24.06 21.26
CA MET A 1 6.44 -23.23 20.63
C MET A 1 5.86 -22.78 19.31
N SER A 2 5.78 -21.48 19.04
CA SER A 2 5.36 -20.98 17.74
C SER A 2 6.46 -21.27 16.72
N ASP A 3 6.09 -21.77 15.54
CA ASP A 3 7.04 -21.97 14.45
C ASP A 3 7.56 -20.59 13.98
N LEU A 4 8.87 -20.46 13.83
CA LEU A 4 9.49 -19.25 13.28
C LEU A 4 9.37 -19.25 11.75
N PHE A 5 9.18 -18.06 11.17
CA PHE A 5 9.18 -17.88 9.73
C PHE A 5 10.61 -17.59 9.25
N THR A 6 11.38 -18.65 9.04
CA THR A 6 12.85 -18.59 8.88
C THR A 6 13.35 -18.21 7.48
N HIS A 7 12.46 -18.07 6.51
CA HIS A 7 12.80 -17.69 5.12
C HIS A 7 12.36 -16.25 4.78
N GLY A 8 11.91 -15.48 5.77
CA GLY A 8 11.46 -14.11 5.60
C GLY A 8 12.53 -13.11 6.01
N TYR A 9 12.96 -12.26 5.10
CA TYR A 9 13.93 -11.19 5.38
C TYR A 9 13.31 -9.83 5.12
N ALA A 10 13.46 -8.90 6.05
CA ALA A 10 12.88 -7.57 5.94
C ALA A 10 13.83 -6.43 6.26
N VAL A 11 13.69 -5.37 5.47
CA VAL A 11 14.21 -4.03 5.78
C VAL A 11 13.02 -3.09 5.87
N VAL A 12 12.80 -2.54 7.07
CA VAL A 12 11.67 -1.67 7.41
C VAL A 12 12.21 -0.30 7.76
N ILE A 13 11.83 0.71 7.00
CA ILE A 13 12.43 2.05 7.08
C ILE A 13 11.35 3.09 7.36
N GLY A 14 11.52 3.88 8.41
CA GLY A 14 10.69 5.04 8.75
C GLY A 14 11.58 6.29 8.86
N MET A 15 11.51 7.18 7.87
CA MET A 15 12.53 8.22 7.70
C MET A 15 12.40 9.44 8.64
N GLY A 16 11.29 9.57 9.37
CA GLY A 16 10.86 10.83 9.96
C GLY A 16 11.80 11.45 11.00
N ALA A 17 12.24 12.68 10.73
CA ALA A 17 12.47 13.69 11.77
C ALA A 17 11.28 14.65 11.87
N ASP A 18 10.64 14.94 10.74
CA ASP A 18 9.57 15.92 10.50
C ASP A 18 8.16 15.30 10.42
N LEU A 19 8.05 13.99 10.16
CA LEU A 19 6.77 13.27 10.11
C LEU A 19 6.74 12.07 11.07
N PRO A 20 6.35 12.26 12.35
CA PRO A 20 6.41 11.22 13.38
C PRO A 20 5.66 9.92 13.05
N VAL A 21 4.54 10.02 12.31
CA VAL A 21 3.75 8.84 11.91
C VAL A 21 4.57 7.85 11.08
N THR A 22 5.56 8.30 10.30
CA THR A 22 6.40 7.40 9.50
C THR A 22 7.28 6.49 10.37
N ILE A 23 7.72 6.99 11.52
CA ILE A 23 8.42 6.19 12.54
C ILE A 23 7.43 5.21 13.16
N THR A 24 6.24 5.68 13.55
CA THR A 24 5.19 4.84 14.14
C THR A 24 4.80 3.70 13.20
N ASP A 25 4.64 3.97 11.91
CA ASP A 25 4.35 2.99 10.88
C ASP A 25 5.43 1.91 10.77
N ALA A 26 6.69 2.33 10.63
CA ALA A 26 7.82 1.42 10.53
C ALA A 26 7.97 0.56 11.81
N GLN A 27 7.78 1.15 12.98
CA GLN A 27 7.77 0.42 14.26
C GLN A 27 6.62 -0.58 14.33
N GLY A 28 5.41 -0.21 13.88
CA GLY A 28 4.24 -1.10 13.82
C GLY A 28 4.49 -2.32 12.93
N VAL A 29 4.99 -2.10 11.72
CA VAL A 29 5.35 -3.18 10.77
C VAL A 29 6.43 -4.08 11.37
N ALA A 30 7.52 -3.52 11.91
CA ALA A 30 8.59 -4.31 12.51
C ALA A 30 8.13 -5.10 13.75
N THR A 31 7.23 -4.53 14.55
CA THR A 31 6.67 -5.19 15.74
C THR A 31 5.82 -6.38 15.33
N LEU A 32 4.90 -6.21 14.37
CA LEU A 32 4.06 -7.30 13.89
C LEU A 32 4.88 -8.41 13.23
N LEU A 33 5.88 -8.04 12.43
CA LEU A 33 6.76 -9.00 11.76
C LEU A 33 7.55 -9.85 12.77
N ARG A 34 8.04 -9.26 13.86
CA ARG A 34 8.80 -9.98 14.91
C ARG A 34 7.93 -10.78 15.87
N ASP A 35 6.66 -10.41 16.06
CA ASP A 35 5.79 -11.04 17.05
C ASP A 35 5.62 -12.55 16.76
N PRO A 36 6.11 -13.45 17.65
CA PRO A 36 6.02 -14.90 17.50
C PRO A 36 4.58 -15.43 17.45
N SER A 37 3.62 -14.68 17.99
CA SER A 37 2.19 -15.01 17.93
C SER A 37 1.51 -14.55 16.64
N ARG A 38 2.27 -13.90 15.74
CA ARG A 38 1.83 -13.31 14.46
C ARG A 38 2.75 -13.77 13.33
N CYS A 39 3.67 -12.93 12.87
CA CYS A 39 4.52 -13.20 11.72
C CYS A 39 5.77 -14.02 12.01
N ALA A 40 6.22 -13.99 13.27
CA ALA A 40 7.29 -14.84 13.79
C ALA A 40 8.62 -14.78 13.00
N TYR A 41 8.99 -13.62 12.45
CA TYR A 41 10.31 -13.42 11.87
C TYR A 41 11.39 -13.49 12.97
N PRO A 42 12.47 -14.24 12.76
CA PRO A 42 13.67 -14.14 13.57
C PRO A 42 14.20 -12.70 13.62
N SER A 43 14.69 -12.27 14.78
CA SER A 43 15.10 -10.88 14.99
C SER A 43 16.26 -10.45 14.08
N GLU A 44 17.16 -11.38 13.78
CA GLU A 44 18.31 -11.21 12.89
C GLU A 44 17.93 -11.07 11.40
N GLN A 45 16.71 -11.46 11.02
CA GLN A 45 16.21 -11.36 9.65
C GLN A 45 15.41 -10.07 9.41
N LEU A 46 15.20 -9.24 10.44
CA LEU A 46 14.50 -7.96 10.33
C LEU A 46 15.36 -6.79 10.79
N GLN A 47 15.66 -5.89 9.87
CA GLN A 47 16.31 -4.61 10.13
C GLN A 47 15.24 -3.50 10.18
N LEU A 48 15.18 -2.77 11.29
CA LEU A 48 14.34 -1.58 11.47
C LEU A 48 15.25 -0.35 11.51
N LEU A 49 14.99 0.62 10.64
CA LEU A 49 15.72 1.89 10.58
C LEU A 49 14.74 3.03 10.81
N THR A 50 14.92 3.77 11.91
CA THR A 50 14.12 4.95 12.26
C THR A 50 14.97 6.05 12.87
N GLY A 51 14.57 7.31 12.74
CA GLY A 51 15.27 8.42 13.36
C GLY A 51 16.76 8.46 12.96
N PRO A 52 17.70 8.69 13.90
CA PRO A 52 19.13 8.76 13.61
C PRO A 52 19.74 7.53 12.93
N ASP A 53 19.10 6.37 13.01
CA ASP A 53 19.55 5.13 12.36
C ASP A 53 19.04 5.01 10.91
N ALA A 54 18.18 5.94 10.46
CA ALA A 54 17.63 5.98 9.11
C ALA A 54 18.30 7.04 8.23
N ARG A 55 19.62 7.24 8.34
CA ARG A 55 20.37 8.13 7.43
C ARG A 55 20.61 7.46 6.09
N ARG A 56 20.96 8.25 5.06
CA ARG A 56 21.30 7.76 3.71
C ARG A 56 22.22 6.53 3.72
N GLY A 57 23.35 6.62 4.42
CA GLY A 57 24.35 5.56 4.47
C GLY A 57 23.82 4.27 5.10
N ASP A 58 23.06 4.38 6.18
CA ASP A 58 22.49 3.25 6.91
C ASP A 58 21.42 2.52 6.10
N VAL A 59 20.59 3.27 5.38
CA VAL A 59 19.56 2.74 4.48
C VAL A 59 20.18 1.92 3.35
N LEU A 60 21.20 2.48 2.70
CA LEU A 60 21.91 1.78 1.61
C LEU A 60 22.62 0.53 2.11
N LYS A 61 23.24 0.61 3.30
CA LYS A 61 23.89 -0.51 3.96
C LYS A 61 22.90 -1.62 4.33
N ALA A 62 21.70 -1.28 4.81
CA ALA A 62 20.67 -2.25 5.15
C ALA A 62 20.17 -3.01 3.91
N LEU A 63 20.01 -2.33 2.77
CA LEU A 63 19.64 -2.97 1.50
C LEU A 63 20.78 -3.87 0.94
N ASP A 64 22.04 -3.46 1.11
CA ASP A 64 23.19 -4.32 0.79
C ASP A 64 23.22 -5.57 1.67
N GLN A 65 22.97 -5.41 2.98
CA GLN A 65 22.92 -6.53 3.91
C GLN A 65 21.77 -7.48 3.59
N LEU A 66 20.59 -6.96 3.21
CA LEU A 66 19.47 -7.76 2.74
C LEU A 66 19.86 -8.58 1.50
N THR A 67 20.57 -7.98 0.55
CA THR A 67 21.09 -8.68 -0.64
C THR A 67 22.00 -9.85 -0.26
N ILE A 68 22.89 -9.67 0.72
CA ILE A 68 23.78 -10.72 1.23
C ILE A 68 22.96 -11.85 1.89
N GLN A 69 22.00 -11.50 2.75
CA GLN A 69 21.18 -12.46 3.49
C GLN A 69 20.36 -13.34 2.54
N VAL A 70 19.64 -12.75 1.59
CA VAL A 70 18.78 -13.51 0.67
C VAL A 70 19.58 -14.37 -0.31
N LYS A 71 20.83 -14.00 -0.62
CA LYS A 71 21.70 -14.82 -1.46
C LYS A 71 22.11 -16.12 -0.78
N ALA A 72 22.13 -16.15 0.56
CA ALA A 72 22.45 -17.34 1.34
C ALA A 72 21.26 -18.28 1.54
N ASP A 73 20.05 -17.86 1.17
CA ASP A 73 18.81 -18.64 1.34
C ASP A 73 18.05 -18.76 0.00
N PRO A 74 18.10 -19.92 -0.68
CA PRO A 74 17.41 -20.15 -1.95
C PRO A 74 15.89 -19.96 -1.93
N ASP A 75 15.27 -20.10 -0.75
CA ASP A 75 13.82 -19.99 -0.55
C ASP A 75 13.39 -18.62 -0.01
N ALA A 76 14.34 -17.67 0.07
CA ALA A 76 14.13 -16.36 0.66
C ALA A 76 12.96 -15.58 0.04
N THR A 77 12.16 -15.02 0.93
CA THR A 77 11.20 -13.96 0.65
C THR A 77 11.69 -12.66 1.25
N ALA A 78 11.97 -11.68 0.40
CA ALA A 78 12.42 -10.35 0.78
C ALA A 78 11.24 -9.38 0.86
N VAL A 79 11.18 -8.58 1.94
CA VAL A 79 10.21 -7.50 2.11
C VAL A 79 10.96 -6.19 2.38
N VAL A 80 10.78 -5.20 1.53
CA VAL A 80 11.28 -3.85 1.75
C VAL A 80 10.10 -2.94 2.00
N TYR A 81 10.03 -2.37 3.20
CA TYR A 81 9.01 -1.39 3.58
C TYR A 81 9.64 -0.03 3.78
N PHE A 82 9.05 0.98 3.16
CA PHE A 82 9.47 2.37 3.28
C PHE A 82 8.26 3.23 3.67
N SER A 83 8.36 4.00 4.76
CA SER A 83 7.43 5.09 5.10
C SER A 83 8.21 6.40 5.24
N GLY A 84 7.81 7.43 4.49
CA GLY A 84 8.55 8.68 4.45
C GLY A 84 8.19 9.61 3.30
N HIS A 85 9.04 10.61 3.06
CA HIS A 85 8.87 11.56 1.96
C HIS A 85 9.71 11.17 0.73
N GLY A 86 9.09 11.33 -0.44
CA GLY A 86 9.76 11.35 -1.74
C GLY A 86 9.57 12.71 -2.40
N THR A 87 10.61 13.26 -3.02
CA THR A 87 10.56 14.51 -3.78
C THR A 87 11.02 14.28 -5.22
N GLU A 88 10.40 14.93 -6.20
CA GLU A 88 10.71 14.82 -7.62
C GLU A 88 11.18 16.19 -8.17
N THR A 89 12.34 16.69 -7.74
CA THR A 89 12.96 17.91 -8.31
C THR A 89 14.47 17.99 -8.01
N PRO A 90 15.40 18.00 -8.99
CA PRO A 90 15.24 17.75 -10.44
C PRO A 90 15.14 16.25 -10.81
N GLY A 91 15.26 15.36 -9.82
CA GLY A 91 15.07 13.92 -9.95
C GLY A 91 14.36 13.38 -8.71
N TYR A 92 14.00 12.09 -8.72
CA TYR A 92 13.35 11.49 -7.56
C TYR A 92 14.36 11.21 -6.44
N TYR A 93 14.06 11.63 -5.22
CA TYR A 93 14.80 11.31 -4.00
C TYR A 93 13.87 10.87 -2.88
N PHE A 94 14.27 9.82 -2.16
CA PHE A 94 13.75 9.51 -0.84
C PHE A 94 14.51 10.32 0.20
N LEU A 95 13.80 10.90 1.17
CA LEU A 95 14.36 11.82 2.16
C LEU A 95 14.58 11.10 3.50
N PRO A 96 15.81 10.63 3.79
CA PRO A 96 16.16 9.99 5.06
C PRO A 96 16.33 10.98 6.21
N TYR A 97 16.49 10.47 7.43
CA TYR A 97 16.80 11.31 8.58
C TYR A 97 18.07 12.15 8.33
N GLY A 98 17.98 13.44 8.63
CA GLY A 98 19.09 14.38 8.46
C GLY A 98 19.37 14.77 7.00
N TYR A 99 18.40 14.61 6.09
CA TYR A 99 18.50 15.16 4.74
C TYR A 99 18.75 16.67 4.76
N ASN A 100 19.50 17.16 3.76
CA ASN A 100 19.77 18.57 3.54
C ASN A 100 19.29 18.94 2.14
N THR A 101 18.33 19.85 2.03
CA THR A 101 17.78 20.31 0.73
C THR A 101 18.83 21.02 -0.13
N ALA A 102 19.89 21.57 0.47
CA ALA A 102 21.02 22.16 -0.25
C ALA A 102 22.03 21.10 -0.76
N ASP A 103 21.96 19.86 -0.27
CA ASP A 103 22.82 18.74 -0.68
C ASP A 103 22.03 17.42 -0.71
N LEU A 104 20.99 17.38 -1.55
CA LEU A 104 20.22 16.15 -1.79
C LEU A 104 21.11 15.00 -2.33
N PRO A 105 22.08 15.20 -3.24
CA PRO A 105 22.93 14.12 -3.71
C PRO A 105 23.77 13.46 -2.60
N GLY A 106 24.26 14.24 -1.62
CA GLY A 106 25.06 13.73 -0.51
C GLY A 106 24.25 13.15 0.64
N THR A 107 23.02 13.64 0.86
CA THR A 107 22.24 13.33 2.07
C THR A 107 20.92 12.60 1.84
N ALA A 108 20.41 12.54 0.62
CA ALA A 108 19.20 11.81 0.25
C ALA A 108 19.52 10.54 -0.56
N VAL A 109 18.55 9.61 -0.64
CA VAL A 109 18.69 8.41 -1.46
C VAL A 109 18.02 8.65 -2.80
N SER A 110 18.79 8.70 -3.89
CA SER A 110 18.21 8.89 -5.22
C SER A 110 17.33 7.70 -5.62
N GLY A 111 16.28 7.95 -6.40
CA GLY A 111 15.39 6.90 -6.91
C GLY A 111 16.13 5.87 -7.76
N ALA A 112 17.15 6.31 -8.52
CA ALA A 112 18.02 5.42 -9.29
C ALA A 112 18.83 4.50 -8.37
N GLU A 113 19.49 5.06 -7.36
CA GLU A 113 20.30 4.30 -6.40
C GLU A 113 19.45 3.29 -5.61
N PHE A 114 18.27 3.71 -5.14
CA PHE A 114 17.35 2.80 -4.45
C PHE A 114 16.86 1.68 -5.38
N THR A 115 16.52 2.01 -6.64
CA THR A 115 16.12 1.01 -7.65
C THR A 115 17.26 0.03 -7.95
N ASP A 116 18.50 0.50 -8.04
CA ASP A 116 19.68 -0.34 -8.26
C ASP A 116 19.92 -1.29 -7.08
N LYS A 117 19.75 -0.83 -5.85
CA LYS A 117 19.79 -1.69 -4.65
C LYS A 117 18.69 -2.75 -4.68
N LEU A 118 17.46 -2.38 -5.01
CA LEU A 118 16.36 -3.34 -5.11
C LEU A 118 16.57 -4.37 -6.21
N ARG A 119 17.17 -3.99 -7.34
CA ARG A 119 17.53 -4.92 -8.42
C ARG A 119 18.64 -5.89 -8.01
N ALA A 120 19.57 -5.45 -7.16
CA ALA A 120 20.65 -6.29 -6.64
C ALA A 120 20.14 -7.40 -5.70
N ILE A 121 18.97 -7.21 -5.08
CA ILE A 121 18.29 -8.23 -4.28
C ILE A 121 17.82 -9.36 -5.23
N GLN A 122 18.58 -10.45 -5.32
CA GLN A 122 18.29 -11.61 -6.16
C GLN A 122 17.47 -12.70 -5.44
N ALA A 123 16.58 -12.33 -4.51
CA ALA A 123 15.62 -13.26 -3.92
C ALA A 123 14.65 -13.79 -4.98
N ARG A 124 14.08 -15.00 -4.83
CA ARG A 124 13.02 -15.50 -5.72
C ARG A 124 11.74 -14.68 -5.58
N LYS A 125 11.49 -14.13 -4.39
CA LYS A 125 10.28 -13.40 -4.02
C LYS A 125 10.70 -12.07 -3.38
N LEU A 126 10.26 -10.94 -3.94
CA LEU A 126 10.50 -9.61 -3.38
C LEU A 126 9.22 -8.79 -3.43
N LEU A 127 8.78 -8.36 -2.24
CA LEU A 127 7.73 -7.37 -2.04
C LEU A 127 8.37 -6.04 -1.66
N VAL A 128 8.03 -4.98 -2.40
CA VAL A 128 8.38 -3.60 -2.08
C VAL A 128 7.11 -2.83 -1.73
N LEU A 129 7.09 -2.22 -0.56
CA LEU A 129 5.98 -1.44 -0.02
C LEU A 129 6.45 0.01 0.15
N LEU A 130 5.82 0.93 -0.57
CA LEU A 130 6.15 2.36 -0.52
C LEU A 130 4.98 3.15 0.06
N ASP A 131 5.06 3.49 1.34
CA ASP A 131 4.15 4.41 1.99
C ASP A 131 4.71 5.84 1.99
N CYS A 132 4.74 6.42 0.79
CA CYS A 132 5.29 7.74 0.55
C CYS A 132 4.15 8.76 0.48
N CYS A 133 4.09 9.68 1.45
CA CYS A 133 3.04 10.68 1.53
C CYS A 133 3.42 11.98 0.80
N LYS A 134 2.44 12.59 0.14
CA LYS A 134 2.46 14.03 -0.14
C LYS A 134 2.28 14.80 1.18
N ALA A 135 3.32 15.48 1.67
CA ALA A 135 3.20 16.53 2.67
C ALA A 135 2.14 17.54 2.19
N GLY A 136 0.97 17.53 2.84
CA GLY A 136 -0.16 18.37 2.44
C GLY A 136 -1.56 17.85 2.81
N GLY A 137 -1.67 16.71 3.51
CA GLY A 137 -2.96 16.22 4.00
C GLY A 137 -3.54 17.08 5.14
N ILE A 138 -4.48 17.97 4.80
CA ILE A 138 -5.59 18.51 5.63
C ILE A 138 -5.26 18.65 7.12
N GLY A 139 -4.37 19.59 7.47
CA GLY A 139 -4.06 19.92 8.87
C GLY A 139 -3.09 21.09 9.01
N ASP A 140 -2.05 21.12 8.16
CA ASP A 140 -0.91 22.03 8.32
C ASP A 140 -0.82 23.13 7.25
N ALA A 141 -1.96 23.59 6.73
CA ALA A 141 -2.01 24.75 5.82
C ALA A 141 -1.61 26.09 6.50
N LYS A 142 -0.96 26.06 7.67
CA LYS A 142 -0.50 27.23 8.42
C LYS A 142 1.00 27.29 8.66
N ASP A 143 1.79 26.30 8.24
CA ASP A 143 3.24 26.38 8.39
C ASP A 143 3.92 26.80 7.07
N PRO A 144 4.39 28.07 6.95
CA PRO A 144 5.15 28.53 5.79
C PRO A 144 6.54 27.86 5.63
N SER A 145 6.95 27.00 6.57
CA SER A 145 8.14 26.16 6.45
C SER A 145 7.87 24.77 5.86
N ALA A 146 6.60 24.42 5.60
CA ALA A 146 6.24 23.16 4.95
C ALA A 146 6.85 23.13 3.54
N LEU A 147 7.83 22.25 3.36
CA LEU A 147 8.56 22.07 2.11
C LEU A 147 7.60 21.67 1.00
N SER A 148 7.28 22.63 0.13
CA SER A 148 6.37 22.44 -1.01
C SER A 148 7.11 21.78 -2.18
N PHE A 149 7.56 20.55 -2.00
CA PHE A 149 8.13 19.76 -3.09
C PHE A 149 7.03 19.10 -3.92
N PRO A 150 7.19 18.93 -5.24
CA PRO A 150 6.42 17.96 -6.01
C PRO A 150 6.77 16.56 -5.51
N GLN A 151 5.78 15.79 -5.07
CA GLN A 151 5.99 14.48 -4.47
C GLN A 151 5.36 13.39 -5.32
N SER A 152 6.08 12.28 -5.45
CA SER A 152 5.63 11.07 -6.11
C SER A 152 5.79 9.91 -5.13
N PRO A 153 4.90 8.90 -5.14
CA PRO A 153 4.97 7.80 -4.20
C PRO A 153 6.06 6.76 -4.55
N ALA A 154 6.51 6.76 -5.82
CA ALA A 154 7.57 5.88 -6.31
C ALA A 154 8.43 6.59 -7.38
N PRO A 155 9.71 6.21 -7.53
CA PRO A 155 10.54 6.67 -8.63
C PRO A 155 10.00 6.26 -10.01
N PRO A 156 10.00 7.16 -11.01
CA PRO A 156 9.66 6.81 -12.38
C PRO A 156 10.52 5.66 -12.91
N GLY A 157 9.92 4.70 -13.61
CA GLY A 157 10.62 3.56 -14.22
C GLY A 157 11.14 2.50 -13.24
N MET A 158 11.00 2.68 -11.92
CA MET A 158 11.43 1.70 -10.92
C MET A 158 10.87 0.31 -11.20
N PHE A 159 9.55 0.23 -11.42
CA PHE A 159 8.92 -1.07 -11.61
C PHE A 159 9.42 -1.78 -12.87
N ASP A 160 9.63 -1.05 -13.97
CA ASP A 160 10.19 -1.62 -15.20
C ASP A 160 11.61 -2.17 -14.97
N ALA A 161 12.41 -1.49 -14.17
CA ALA A 161 13.75 -1.98 -13.78
C ALA A 161 13.69 -3.25 -12.92
N LEU A 162 12.65 -3.42 -12.10
CA LEU A 162 12.45 -4.62 -11.28
C LEU A 162 11.99 -5.84 -12.09
N LYS A 163 11.43 -5.66 -13.29
CA LYS A 163 10.96 -6.77 -14.14
C LYS A 163 12.05 -7.79 -14.52
N ALA A 164 13.32 -7.44 -14.37
CA ALA A 164 14.43 -8.36 -14.63
C ALA A 164 14.52 -9.52 -13.60
N GLY A 165 13.85 -9.43 -12.45
CA GLY A 165 13.80 -10.49 -11.43
C GLY A 165 12.51 -11.31 -11.46
N GLY A 166 12.54 -12.52 -10.87
CA GLY A 166 11.35 -13.34 -10.61
C GLY A 166 10.57 -12.85 -9.39
N GLY A 167 9.25 -13.07 -9.35
CA GLY A 167 8.41 -12.86 -8.16
C GLY A 167 8.47 -11.45 -7.57
N ARG A 168 8.35 -10.40 -8.40
CA ARG A 168 8.47 -8.99 -7.97
C ARG A 168 7.10 -8.35 -7.83
N VAL A 169 6.79 -7.85 -6.63
CA VAL A 169 5.57 -7.10 -6.35
C VAL A 169 5.93 -5.75 -5.75
N LEU A 170 5.37 -4.69 -6.30
CA LEU A 170 5.44 -3.33 -5.77
C LEU A 170 4.04 -2.86 -5.40
N ILE A 171 3.87 -2.39 -4.17
CA ILE A 171 2.65 -1.75 -3.70
C ILE A 171 3.01 -0.36 -3.18
N ALA A 172 2.49 0.68 -3.83
CA ALA A 172 2.63 2.06 -3.38
C ALA A 172 1.31 2.54 -2.77
N SER A 173 1.37 3.36 -1.71
CA SER A 173 0.20 3.69 -0.90
C SER A 173 -0.84 4.58 -1.56
N SER A 174 -0.48 5.31 -2.62
CA SER A 174 -1.35 6.23 -3.36
C SER A 174 -0.91 6.37 -4.82
N ARG A 175 -1.73 7.03 -5.66
CA ARG A 175 -1.33 7.46 -7.01
C ARG A 175 -0.53 8.75 -6.99
N LYS A 176 0.18 9.03 -8.09
CA LYS A 176 1.02 10.24 -8.26
C LYS A 176 0.28 11.55 -7.93
N ASP A 177 -1.02 11.61 -8.21
CA ASP A 177 -1.84 12.81 -8.01
C ASP A 177 -2.67 12.80 -6.73
N GLU A 178 -2.49 11.78 -5.87
CA GLU A 178 -3.26 11.60 -4.63
C GLU A 178 -2.40 11.85 -3.38
N PHE A 179 -3.06 11.97 -2.23
CA PHE A 179 -2.42 12.04 -0.92
C PHE A 179 -2.44 10.67 -0.26
N SER A 180 -1.43 10.39 0.58
CA SER A 180 -1.47 9.27 1.53
C SER A 180 -1.90 9.80 2.89
N TYR A 181 -2.96 9.24 3.47
CA TYR A 181 -3.58 9.80 4.68
C TYR A 181 -2.94 9.23 5.94
N THR A 182 -2.71 10.11 6.91
CA THR A 182 -2.35 9.72 8.27
C THR A 182 -3.57 9.20 9.02
N GLY A 183 -3.34 8.47 10.10
CA GLY A 183 -4.38 7.99 11.00
C GLY A 183 -3.86 7.90 12.42
N ALA A 184 -4.63 7.23 13.28
CA ALA A 184 -4.21 6.92 14.64
C ALA A 184 -4.44 5.42 14.91
N PRO A 185 -3.43 4.65 15.36
CA PRO A 185 -2.04 5.09 15.57
C PRO A 185 -1.19 5.16 14.30
N TYR A 186 -1.58 4.49 13.22
CA TYR A 186 -0.81 4.36 11.97
C TYR A 186 -1.41 5.17 10.82
N SER A 187 -0.64 5.35 9.75
CA SER A 187 -1.18 5.80 8.46
C SER A 187 -2.31 4.88 7.99
N VAL A 188 -3.20 5.38 7.14
CA VAL A 188 -4.32 4.58 6.62
C VAL A 188 -3.81 3.37 5.84
N PHE A 189 -2.73 3.52 5.08
CA PHE A 189 -2.14 2.41 4.33
C PHE A 189 -1.49 1.40 5.25
N THR A 190 -0.66 1.85 6.21
CA THR A 190 0.03 0.96 7.14
C THR A 190 -0.94 0.20 8.01
N ASP A 191 -2.01 0.84 8.51
CA ASP A 191 -3.03 0.16 9.32
C ASP A 191 -3.69 -1.01 8.56
N GLU A 192 -4.06 -0.79 7.29
CA GLU A 192 -4.63 -1.84 6.45
C GLU A 192 -3.60 -2.90 6.03
N LEU A 193 -2.34 -2.53 5.86
CA LEU A 193 -1.24 -3.47 5.65
C LEU A 193 -1.06 -4.38 6.87
N LEU A 194 -1.08 -3.84 8.09
CA LEU A 194 -0.95 -4.62 9.32
C LEU A 194 -2.11 -5.61 9.47
N LYS A 195 -3.35 -5.19 9.16
CA LYS A 195 -4.52 -6.09 9.12
C LYS A 195 -4.38 -7.20 8.09
N ALA A 196 -3.86 -6.89 6.90
CA ALA A 196 -3.60 -7.90 5.87
C ALA A 196 -2.57 -8.94 6.33
N LEU A 197 -1.45 -8.49 6.92
CA LEU A 197 -0.43 -9.36 7.49
C LEU A 197 -0.96 -10.17 8.69
N ALA A 198 -1.93 -9.64 9.43
CA ALA A 198 -2.66 -10.35 10.49
C ALA A 198 -3.79 -11.26 9.98
N GLY A 199 -3.96 -11.39 8.66
CA GLY A 199 -4.83 -12.38 8.03
C GLY A 199 -6.29 -11.95 7.84
N TYR A 200 -6.62 -10.66 8.00
CA TYR A 200 -8.00 -10.17 7.83
C TYR A 200 -8.55 -10.34 6.41
N GLY A 201 -7.65 -10.45 5.43
CA GLY A 201 -7.97 -10.68 4.02
C GLY A 201 -7.50 -12.02 3.47
N ALA A 202 -7.03 -12.93 4.33
CA ALA A 202 -6.46 -14.20 3.92
C ALA A 202 -7.52 -15.03 3.18
N PHE A 203 -7.24 -15.36 1.92
CA PHE A 203 -8.14 -16.19 1.12
C PHE A 203 -8.06 -17.64 1.60
N GLU A 204 -6.83 -18.12 1.80
CA GLU A 204 -6.56 -19.42 2.39
C GLU A 204 -6.44 -19.27 3.91
N ARG A 205 -7.19 -20.08 4.67
CA ARG A 205 -7.10 -20.12 6.14
C ARG A 205 -6.10 -21.20 6.56
N ASP A 206 -4.89 -21.09 6.04
CA ASP A 206 -3.83 -22.09 6.18
C ASP A 206 -2.68 -21.65 7.11
N GLY A 207 -2.75 -20.42 7.63
CA GLY A 207 -1.79 -19.84 8.57
C GLY A 207 -0.91 -18.76 7.96
N TYR A 208 -1.00 -18.53 6.64
CA TYR A 208 -0.08 -17.67 5.90
C TYR A 208 -0.73 -16.38 5.41
N ALA A 209 -0.05 -15.26 5.62
CA ALA A 209 -0.32 -14.02 4.89
C ALA A 209 0.40 -14.08 3.54
N ARG A 210 -0.35 -13.96 2.45
CA ARG A 210 0.19 -14.07 1.08
C ARG A 210 0.17 -12.73 0.35
N VAL A 211 1.03 -12.60 -0.65
CA VAL A 211 1.25 -11.33 -1.35
C VAL A 211 0.02 -10.81 -2.11
N LEU A 212 -0.74 -11.68 -2.79
CA LEU A 212 -1.93 -11.26 -3.53
C LEU A 212 -3.08 -10.93 -2.58
N ASP A 213 -3.24 -11.69 -1.49
CA ASP A 213 -4.24 -11.42 -0.46
C ASP A 213 -4.00 -10.05 0.18
N THR A 214 -2.72 -9.75 0.46
CA THR A 214 -2.28 -8.45 0.97
C THR A 214 -2.58 -7.34 -0.02
N ALA A 215 -2.19 -7.51 -1.29
CA ALA A 215 -2.44 -6.53 -2.34
C ALA A 215 -3.94 -6.26 -2.55
N MET A 216 -4.76 -7.31 -2.59
CA MET A 216 -6.21 -7.21 -2.74
C MET A 216 -6.89 -6.63 -1.50
N TRP A 217 -6.35 -6.83 -0.30
CA TRP A 217 -6.87 -6.23 0.91
C TRP A 217 -6.64 -4.71 0.90
N VAL A 218 -5.39 -4.27 0.78
CA VAL A 218 -5.06 -2.84 0.81
C VAL A 218 -5.69 -2.10 -0.35
N GLY A 219 -5.71 -2.70 -1.55
CA GLY A 219 -6.34 -2.12 -2.74
C GLY A 219 -7.86 -1.93 -2.63
N ARG A 220 -8.53 -2.61 -1.68
CA ARG A 220 -9.97 -2.42 -1.41
C ARG A 220 -10.23 -1.57 -0.18
N LYS A 221 -9.50 -1.80 0.91
CA LYS A 221 -9.78 -1.18 2.21
C LYS A 221 -9.27 0.25 2.30
N VAL A 222 -8.15 0.58 1.65
CA VAL A 222 -7.63 1.95 1.64
C VAL A 222 -8.57 2.91 0.88
N PRO A 223 -9.05 2.60 -0.35
CA PRO A 223 -10.05 3.45 -1.00
C PRO A 223 -11.35 3.55 -0.21
N ALA A 224 -11.87 2.42 0.30
CA ALA A 224 -13.10 2.41 1.08
C ALA A 224 -13.03 3.28 2.34
N ARG A 225 -11.89 3.28 3.04
CA ARG A 225 -11.68 4.07 4.26
C ARG A 225 -11.45 5.56 3.98
N THR A 226 -10.95 5.90 2.79
CA THR A 226 -10.66 7.29 2.41
C THR A 226 -11.74 7.91 1.52
N GLY A 227 -12.77 7.17 1.15
CA GLY A 227 -13.79 7.62 0.19
C GLY A 227 -13.20 7.82 -1.20
N GLU A 228 -12.41 6.86 -1.68
CA GLU A 228 -11.72 6.85 -2.98
C GLU A 228 -10.65 7.95 -3.16
N LYS A 229 -10.25 8.62 -2.08
CA LYS A 229 -9.23 9.70 -2.11
C LYS A 229 -7.79 9.21 -2.06
N GLN A 230 -7.58 7.93 -1.71
CA GLN A 230 -6.29 7.27 -1.70
C GLN A 230 -6.42 5.88 -2.32
N ASN A 231 -5.70 5.66 -3.42
CA ASN A 231 -5.78 4.44 -4.21
C ASN A 231 -4.40 3.79 -4.34
N PRO A 232 -4.13 2.67 -3.63
CA PRO A 232 -2.86 1.98 -3.77
C PRO A 232 -2.58 1.54 -5.20
N ILE A 233 -1.33 1.71 -5.64
CA ILE A 233 -0.84 1.19 -6.91
C ILE A 233 -0.22 -0.18 -6.67
N ILE A 234 -0.69 -1.19 -7.40
CA ILE A 234 -0.16 -2.55 -7.36
C ILE A 234 0.48 -2.87 -8.71
N LYS A 235 1.74 -3.30 -8.69
CA LYS A 235 2.48 -3.74 -9.87
C LYS A 235 3.10 -5.11 -9.60
N VAL A 236 2.90 -6.04 -10.52
CA VAL A 236 3.32 -7.45 -10.38
C VAL A 236 4.10 -7.86 -11.63
N SER A 237 5.27 -8.48 -11.43
CA SER A 237 6.11 -9.00 -12.52
C SER A 237 6.62 -10.40 -12.19
N ASN A 238 6.56 -11.30 -13.20
CA ASN A 238 7.09 -12.67 -13.14
C ASN A 238 6.64 -13.44 -11.90
N LEU A 239 5.37 -13.28 -11.50
CA LEU A 239 4.80 -13.98 -10.36
C LEU A 239 4.36 -15.37 -10.78
N GLU A 240 5.01 -16.41 -10.25
CA GLU A 240 4.68 -17.80 -10.52
C GLU A 240 3.64 -18.35 -9.53
N ASP A 241 3.62 -17.82 -8.30
CA ASP A 241 2.79 -18.28 -7.20
C ASP A 241 2.35 -17.13 -6.26
N ASN A 242 1.24 -17.33 -5.52
CA ASN A 242 0.81 -16.42 -4.44
C ASN A 242 1.68 -16.65 -3.19
N PHE A 243 2.93 -16.19 -3.26
CA PHE A 243 3.93 -16.55 -2.27
C PHE A 243 3.61 -15.99 -0.88
N THR A 244 4.04 -16.76 0.12
CA THR A 244 3.92 -16.43 1.54
C THR A 244 4.84 -15.29 1.91
N LEU A 245 4.29 -14.28 2.60
CA LEU A 245 5.04 -13.20 3.21
C LEU A 245 5.41 -13.54 4.66
N ALA A 246 4.46 -14.07 5.43
CA ALA A 246 4.65 -14.40 6.84
C ALA A 246 3.58 -15.38 7.31
N TYR A 247 3.70 -15.85 8.55
CA TYR A 247 2.53 -16.32 9.28
C TYR A 247 1.61 -15.13 9.64
N TYR A 248 0.30 -15.33 9.73
CA TYR A 248 -0.59 -14.28 10.27
C TYR A 248 -0.88 -14.43 11.77
N ALA A 249 -0.72 -15.64 12.34
CA ALA A 249 -1.06 -15.95 13.73
C ALA A 249 -0.10 -16.97 14.39
N GLY A 250 1.18 -16.96 14.01
CA GLY A 250 2.21 -17.85 14.55
C GLY A 250 2.02 -19.31 14.13
N GLY A 251 1.57 -19.53 12.88
CA GLY A 251 1.24 -20.84 12.32
C GLY A 251 -0.20 -21.31 12.55
N ASP A 252 -0.98 -20.60 13.38
CA ASP A 252 -2.41 -20.91 13.57
C ASP A 252 -3.21 -20.59 12.29
N LYS A 253 -4.20 -21.43 11.98
CA LYS A 253 -5.14 -21.29 10.86
C LYS A 253 -6.29 -20.31 11.12
N SER A 254 -6.40 -19.84 12.37
CA SER A 254 -7.34 -18.81 12.77
C SER A 254 -6.60 -17.49 12.94
N PRO A 255 -6.87 -16.46 12.11
CA PRO A 255 -6.27 -15.15 12.30
C PRO A 255 -6.76 -14.54 13.60
N LYS A 256 -5.91 -13.69 14.19
CA LYS A 256 -6.10 -13.09 15.51
C LYS A 256 -6.30 -11.58 15.36
N THR A 257 -7.23 -11.02 16.13
CA THR A 257 -7.52 -9.57 16.09
C THR A 257 -6.29 -8.76 16.48
N LEU A 258 -6.11 -7.60 15.88
CA LEU A 258 -5.12 -6.62 16.33
C LEU A 258 -5.67 -5.82 17.52
N GLU A 259 -4.82 -5.49 18.49
CA GLU A 259 -5.26 -4.89 19.76
C GLU A 259 -5.97 -3.55 19.59
N TRP A 260 -5.54 -2.75 18.59
CA TRP A 260 -6.13 -1.45 18.27
C TRP A 260 -7.34 -1.55 17.35
N ASP A 261 -7.66 -2.74 16.83
CA ASP A 261 -8.77 -2.98 15.89
C ASP A 261 -9.90 -3.77 16.55
N THR A 262 -10.62 -3.09 17.44
CA THR A 262 -11.67 -3.67 18.30
C THR A 262 -13.05 -3.77 17.63
N GLY A 263 -13.21 -3.27 16.39
CA GLY A 263 -14.51 -3.08 15.75
C GLY A 263 -14.76 -3.86 14.45
N ALA A 264 -13.74 -4.45 13.83
CA ALA A 264 -13.89 -5.11 12.53
C ALA A 264 -13.81 -6.65 12.64
N PRO A 265 -14.76 -7.41 12.08
CA PRO A 265 -14.62 -8.86 12.01
C PRO A 265 -13.42 -9.24 11.15
N ILE A 266 -12.50 -10.04 11.71
CA ILE A 266 -11.32 -10.63 11.04
C ILE A 266 -11.72 -11.37 9.75
N SER A 267 -12.98 -11.81 9.66
CA SER A 267 -13.50 -12.63 8.57
C SER A 267 -14.70 -12.05 7.83
N ALA A 268 -14.80 -10.73 7.64
CA ALA A 268 -15.58 -10.26 6.49
C ALA A 268 -14.78 -10.66 5.23
N GLY A 269 -14.73 -11.93 4.80
CA GLY A 269 -15.94 -12.59 4.33
C GLY A 269 -16.50 -11.66 3.26
N LEU A 270 -16.20 -11.95 2.00
CA LEU A 270 -16.51 -11.11 0.84
C LEU A 270 -17.90 -10.45 0.95
N GLY A 271 -18.91 -11.12 1.51
CA GLY A 271 -20.27 -10.61 1.81
C GLY A 271 -20.40 -9.16 2.30
N ASP A 272 -20.08 -8.84 3.56
CA ASP A 272 -20.48 -7.55 4.15
C ASP A 272 -19.71 -6.36 3.56
N ALA A 273 -18.43 -6.56 3.25
CA ALA A 273 -17.60 -5.54 2.61
C ALA A 273 -17.96 -5.36 1.13
N GLN A 274 -18.36 -6.42 0.43
CA GLN A 274 -18.85 -6.35 -0.95
C GLN A 274 -20.24 -5.73 -1.00
N LEU A 275 -21.12 -5.99 -0.03
CA LEU A 275 -22.39 -5.30 0.12
C LEU A 275 -22.18 -3.80 0.37
N ALA A 276 -21.25 -3.42 1.25
CA ALA A 276 -20.90 -2.01 1.46
C ALA A 276 -20.32 -1.37 0.19
N SER A 277 -19.41 -2.05 -0.49
CA SER A 277 -18.82 -1.58 -1.76
C SER A 277 -19.87 -1.44 -2.87
N TRP A 278 -20.77 -2.41 -3.01
CA TRP A 278 -21.88 -2.34 -3.97
C TRP A 278 -22.86 -1.21 -3.64
N ARG A 279 -23.13 -0.94 -2.35
CA ARG A 279 -23.96 0.20 -1.94
C ARG A 279 -23.33 1.53 -2.35
N VAL A 280 -22.02 1.68 -2.17
CA VAL A 280 -21.29 2.88 -2.61
C VAL A 280 -21.30 3.01 -4.14
N GLN A 281 -20.98 1.93 -4.87
CA GLN A 281 -21.03 1.91 -6.33
C GLN A 281 -22.43 2.26 -6.86
N TRP A 282 -23.47 1.70 -6.26
CA TRP A 282 -24.86 1.98 -6.60
C TRP A 282 -25.19 3.46 -6.39
N SER A 283 -24.79 4.05 -5.26
CA SER A 283 -24.96 5.48 -4.98
C SER A 283 -24.28 6.35 -6.05
N ASN A 284 -23.03 6.04 -6.39
CA ASN A 284 -22.26 6.78 -7.39
C ASN A 284 -22.88 6.69 -8.79
N TYR A 285 -23.37 5.50 -9.20
CA TYR A 285 -24.05 5.37 -10.49
C TYR A 285 -25.37 6.14 -10.51
N ARG A 286 -26.12 6.21 -9.39
CA ARG A 286 -27.33 7.04 -9.30
C ARG A 286 -27.04 8.52 -9.40
N GLU A 287 -25.98 9.00 -8.75
CA GLU A 287 -25.53 10.38 -8.90
C GLU A 287 -25.11 10.70 -10.35
N ASN A 288 -24.36 9.80 -10.98
CA ASN A 288 -23.99 9.95 -12.38
C ASN A 288 -25.22 9.95 -13.31
N LEU A 289 -26.21 9.09 -13.04
CA LEU A 289 -27.46 9.09 -13.80
C LEU A 289 -28.18 10.46 -13.69
N MET A 290 -28.25 11.05 -12.49
CA MET A 290 -28.82 12.38 -12.31
C MET A 290 -28.09 13.45 -13.13
N LEU A 291 -26.74 13.44 -13.14
CA LEU A 291 -25.94 14.38 -13.94
C LEU A 291 -26.14 14.18 -15.45
N ILE A 292 -26.26 12.92 -15.89
CA ILE A 292 -26.56 12.60 -17.30
C ILE A 292 -27.95 13.12 -17.68
N GLU A 293 -28.95 12.93 -16.81
CA GLU A 293 -30.32 13.39 -17.04
C GLU A 293 -30.43 14.92 -17.04
N GLU A 294 -29.73 15.60 -16.12
CA GLU A 294 -29.62 17.06 -16.09
C GLU A 294 -29.03 17.57 -17.42
N ARG A 295 -27.94 16.97 -17.88
CA ARG A 295 -27.32 17.33 -19.17
C ARG A 295 -28.19 16.99 -20.37
N MET A 296 -29.00 15.93 -20.31
CA MET A 296 -30.00 15.63 -21.35
C MET A 296 -31.12 16.67 -21.38
N SER A 297 -31.48 17.23 -20.21
CA SER A 297 -32.55 18.23 -20.09
C SER A 297 -32.20 19.59 -20.69
N GLU A 298 -30.92 19.86 -20.95
CA GLU A 298 -30.46 21.06 -21.66
C GLU A 298 -30.91 21.08 -23.14
N PHE A 299 -31.32 19.92 -23.69
CA PHE A 299 -31.80 19.81 -25.07
C PHE A 299 -33.33 19.85 -25.12
N VAL A 300 -33.86 20.80 -25.88
CA VAL A 300 -35.32 21.02 -26.03
C VAL A 300 -36.00 19.88 -26.80
N GLU A 301 -35.34 19.35 -27.83
CA GLU A 301 -35.85 18.23 -28.63
C GLU A 301 -35.04 16.96 -28.36
N PHE A 302 -35.74 15.83 -28.18
CA PHE A 302 -35.11 14.54 -27.91
C PHE A 302 -34.18 14.08 -29.05
N THR A 303 -34.54 14.40 -30.30
CA THR A 303 -33.73 14.12 -31.50
C THR A 303 -32.41 14.89 -31.53
N ALA A 304 -32.29 15.98 -30.77
CA ALA A 304 -31.07 16.77 -30.66
C ALA A 304 -30.11 16.24 -29.58
N VAL A 305 -30.54 15.30 -28.73
CA VAL A 305 -29.69 14.72 -27.69
C VAL A 305 -28.57 13.89 -28.33
N PRO A 306 -27.28 14.13 -27.99
CA PRO A 306 -26.19 13.34 -28.53
C PRO A 306 -26.35 11.85 -28.27
N LEU A 307 -26.19 11.01 -29.31
CA LEU A 307 -26.31 9.54 -29.20
C LEU A 307 -25.41 8.94 -28.13
N GLN A 308 -24.24 9.55 -27.88
CA GLN A 308 -23.33 9.12 -26.83
C GLN A 308 -23.96 9.31 -25.44
N LEU A 309 -24.67 10.42 -25.20
CA LEU A 309 -25.36 10.71 -23.95
C LEU A 309 -26.49 9.70 -23.70
N VAL A 310 -27.26 9.37 -24.75
CA VAL A 310 -28.30 8.33 -24.70
C VAL A 310 -27.73 6.95 -24.38
N ARG A 311 -26.57 6.60 -24.96
CA ARG A 311 -25.88 5.33 -24.67
C ARG A 311 -25.34 5.29 -23.24
N SER A 312 -24.73 6.39 -22.78
CA SER A 312 -24.21 6.51 -21.42
C SER A 312 -25.32 6.41 -20.37
N LYS A 313 -26.50 7.02 -20.61
CA LYS A 313 -27.67 6.84 -19.76
C LYS A 313 -28.06 5.36 -19.65
N ARG A 314 -28.30 4.69 -20.78
CA ARG A 314 -28.69 3.27 -20.80
C ARG A 314 -27.68 2.36 -20.10
N GLN A 315 -26.39 2.57 -20.33
CA GLN A 315 -25.34 1.80 -19.66
C GLN A 315 -25.33 2.03 -18.14
N THR A 316 -25.52 3.27 -17.71
CA THR A 316 -25.59 3.62 -16.29
C THR A 316 -26.81 2.98 -15.63
N GLU A 317 -27.97 3.01 -16.29
CA GLU A 317 -29.19 2.34 -15.84
C GLU A 317 -29.00 0.81 -15.72
N THR A 318 -28.34 0.16 -16.69
CA THR A 318 -28.01 -1.27 -16.62
C THR A 318 -27.13 -1.59 -15.40
N HIS A 319 -26.08 -0.81 -15.15
CA HIS A 319 -25.20 -1.03 -13.99
C HIS A 319 -25.93 -0.82 -12.67
N ILE A 320 -26.85 0.15 -12.59
CA ILE A 320 -27.71 0.36 -11.41
C ILE A 320 -28.59 -0.87 -11.19
N ALA A 321 -29.29 -1.35 -12.21
CA ALA A 321 -30.18 -2.51 -12.11
C ALA A 321 -29.44 -3.79 -11.69
N GLU A 322 -28.23 -4.02 -12.22
CA GLU A 322 -27.39 -5.14 -11.80
C GLU A 322 -26.98 -5.04 -10.32
N LEU A 323 -26.65 -3.84 -9.84
CA LEU A 323 -26.29 -3.61 -8.44
C LEU A 323 -27.51 -3.72 -7.52
N GLU A 324 -28.69 -3.24 -7.93
CA GLU A 324 -29.94 -3.37 -7.17
C GLU A 324 -30.34 -4.84 -6.99
N HIS A 325 -30.23 -5.64 -8.04
CA HIS A 325 -30.45 -7.08 -7.97
C HIS A 325 -29.46 -7.74 -7.02
N ARG A 326 -28.17 -7.37 -7.08
CA ARG A 326 -27.12 -7.89 -6.18
C ARG A 326 -27.30 -7.45 -4.72
N LEU A 327 -27.87 -6.27 -4.49
CA LEU A 327 -28.12 -5.71 -3.16
C LEU A 327 -29.47 -6.11 -2.56
N GLY A 328 -30.36 -6.76 -3.34
CA GLY A 328 -31.72 -7.09 -2.93
C GLY A 328 -32.61 -5.86 -2.73
N ILE A 329 -32.33 -4.76 -3.46
CA ILE A 329 -33.04 -3.47 -3.34
C ILE A 329 -34.24 -3.37 -4.29
N GLY A 330 -34.47 -4.38 -5.16
CA GLY A 330 -35.55 -4.38 -6.15
C GLY A 330 -36.52 -5.55 -5.99
N GLY A 331 -37.79 -5.21 -5.74
CA GLY A 331 -38.99 -5.97 -6.08
C GLY A 331 -39.91 -5.05 -6.87
#